data_AF-A0A8B6D6Z5-F1
#
_entry.id   AF-A0A8B6D6Z5-F1
#
_cell.length_a   1.000
_cell.length_b   1.000
_cell.length_c   1.000
_cell.angle_alpha   90.00
_cell.angle_beta   90.00
_cell.angle_gamma   90.00
#
_symmetry.space_group_name_H-M   'P 1'
#
loop_
_entity.id
_entity.type
_entity.pdbx_description
1 polymer ?
#
loop_
_entity_poly.entity_id
_entity_poly.type
_entity_poly.pdbx_seq_one_letter_code
_entity_poly.pdbx_strand_id
1 'polypeptide(L)'
;MFNLYNEVIAKKRGRRTAAINLSIQVALNHIAISTTGLQKLFLGSNIPAPSTSSMQHSANVVSEIIEEYNQKDLVQKRKLIKEINILRGDNPNIINIQADGMYNNPIYSGMGKTPFQPATQCTYNMLENNTYKHSIVSTRQVSKLCSNKSEHKTKTKVKSHKGHCSANIEMHDSIGSEERWAKDCLLDLKNDGLEVQEITTDPDSSAFRAAESLFKAENTAALLRECVKYRLGPTMLNRTCKNTNTQKAEATNRAIRATVPSNVTFTRNYKGRVHTAIHNVNNGPGESIVKLCKAAGVPIEPGSRAAEV
;
A
#
# COMPACT_ATOMS: atom_id res chain seq x y z
N MET A 1 -43.37 -9.21 -5.36
CA MET A 1 -42.67 -7.93 -5.09
C MET A 1 -41.30 -8.04 -5.75
N PHE A 2 -41.02 -7.25 -6.78
CA PHE A 2 -39.72 -7.27 -7.46
C PHE A 2 -38.71 -6.51 -6.60
N ASN A 3 -37.63 -7.17 -6.17
CA ASN A 3 -36.52 -6.49 -5.51
C ASN A 3 -35.64 -5.86 -6.59
N LEU A 4 -35.47 -4.53 -6.52
CA LEU A 4 -34.63 -3.76 -7.43
C LEU A 4 -33.14 -4.03 -7.24
N TYR A 5 -32.73 -4.56 -6.08
CA TYR A 5 -31.35 -4.86 -5.75
C TYR A 5 -31.25 -5.98 -4.71
N ASN A 6 -30.08 -6.62 -4.68
CA ASN A 6 -29.70 -7.57 -3.64
C ASN A 6 -29.22 -6.82 -2.40
N GLU A 7 -29.60 -7.29 -1.21
CA GLU A 7 -29.18 -6.74 0.07
C GLU A 7 -28.05 -7.56 0.67
N VAL A 8 -27.11 -6.90 1.34
CA VAL A 8 -26.06 -7.60 2.10
C VAL A 8 -26.60 -8.03 3.45
N ILE A 9 -26.18 -9.21 3.90
CA ILE A 9 -26.56 -9.78 5.20
C ILE A 9 -26.01 -8.86 6.30
N ALA A 10 -26.89 -8.13 6.99
CA ALA A 10 -26.50 -7.25 8.08
C ALA A 10 -26.31 -8.04 9.39
N LYS A 11 -25.15 -7.85 10.05
CA LYS A 11 -24.89 -8.39 11.40
C LYS A 11 -25.59 -7.59 12.52
N LYS A 12 -26.02 -6.35 12.22
CA LYS A 12 -26.61 -5.41 13.19
C LYS A 12 -28.08 -5.17 12.87
N ARG A 13 -28.87 -4.86 13.90
CA ARG A 13 -30.28 -4.47 13.77
C ARG A 13 -30.38 -3.14 13.01
N GLY A 14 -31.18 -3.11 11.93
CA GLY A 14 -31.37 -1.93 11.09
C GLY A 14 -31.73 -2.29 9.65
N ARG A 15 -31.90 -1.28 8.79
CA ARG A 15 -32.07 -1.48 7.35
C ARG A 15 -30.80 -2.09 6.77
N ARG A 16 -30.94 -3.07 5.88
CA ARG A 16 -29.82 -3.71 5.19
C ARG A 16 -29.29 -2.78 4.11
N THR A 17 -27.99 -2.85 3.87
CA THR A 17 -27.33 -2.06 2.83
C THR A 17 -27.51 -2.77 1.49
N ALA A 18 -27.90 -2.02 0.45
CA ALA A 18 -27.91 -2.54 -0.91
C ALA A 18 -26.49 -2.95 -1.34
N ALA A 19 -26.34 -4.15 -1.91
CA ALA A 19 -25.05 -4.69 -2.33
C ALA A 19 -24.34 -3.78 -3.34
N ILE A 20 -25.09 -3.12 -4.23
CA ILE A 20 -24.56 -2.16 -5.20
C ILE A 20 -23.84 -0.97 -4.53
N ASN A 21 -24.31 -0.53 -3.36
CA ASN A 21 -23.69 0.59 -2.65
C ASN A 21 -22.32 0.20 -2.09
N LEU A 22 -22.10 -1.07 -1.75
CA LEU A 22 -20.80 -1.56 -1.31
C LEU A 22 -19.91 -1.93 -2.50
N SER A 23 -20.47 -2.52 -3.56
CA SER A 23 -19.73 -2.88 -4.77
C SER A 23 -19.10 -1.66 -5.45
N ILE A 24 -19.85 -0.56 -5.54
CA ILE A 24 -19.33 0.72 -6.07
C ILE A 24 -18.17 1.21 -5.20
N GLN A 25 -18.25 1.09 -3.87
CA GLN A 25 -17.15 1.52 -3.01
C GLN A 25 -15.93 0.61 -3.13
N VAL A 26 -16.10 -0.70 -3.33
CA VAL A 26 -14.97 -1.60 -3.67
C VAL A 26 -14.32 -1.11 -4.96
N ALA A 27 -15.10 -0.90 -6.02
CA ALA A 27 -14.60 -0.40 -7.30
C ALA A 27 -13.89 0.96 -7.17
N LEU A 28 -14.43 1.89 -6.38
CA LEU A 28 -13.81 3.19 -6.12
C LEU A 28 -12.47 3.10 -5.40
N ASN A 29 -12.17 2.02 -4.66
CA ASN A 29 -10.85 1.83 -4.08
C ASN A 29 -9.80 1.37 -5.12
N HIS A 30 -10.22 0.79 -6.26
CA HIS A 30 -9.34 0.41 -7.37
C HIS A 30 -8.96 1.57 -8.29
N ILE A 31 -9.68 2.70 -8.22
CA ILE A 31 -9.49 3.84 -9.13
C ILE A 31 -9.28 5.14 -8.35
N ALA A 32 -8.62 6.12 -8.94
CA ALA A 32 -8.37 7.44 -8.36
C ALA A 32 -9.61 8.36 -8.22
N ILE A 33 -10.81 7.80 -8.07
CA ILE A 33 -12.06 8.57 -7.93
C ILE A 33 -12.50 8.56 -6.47
N SER A 34 -12.67 9.74 -5.88
CA SER A 34 -13.24 9.93 -4.54
C SER A 34 -14.77 9.85 -4.55
N THR A 35 -15.38 9.79 -3.37
CA THR A 35 -16.85 9.88 -3.22
C THR A 35 -17.41 11.18 -3.82
N THR A 36 -16.69 12.30 -3.71
CA THR A 36 -17.05 13.56 -4.36
C THR A 36 -16.89 13.52 -5.88
N GLY A 37 -15.86 12.81 -6.38
CA GLY A 37 -15.71 12.54 -7.81
C GLY A 37 -16.88 11.72 -8.36
N LEU A 38 -17.33 10.70 -7.62
CA LEU A 38 -18.51 9.91 -7.99
C LEU A 38 -19.79 10.75 -8.02
N GLN A 39 -19.98 11.70 -7.11
CA GLN A 39 -21.13 12.63 -7.20
C GLN A 39 -21.12 13.45 -8.48
N LYS A 40 -19.93 13.89 -8.92
CA LYS A 40 -19.80 14.62 -10.19
C LYS A 40 -20.16 13.73 -11.37
N LEU A 41 -19.80 12.44 -11.33
CA LEU A 41 -20.21 11.47 -12.35
C LEU A 41 -21.74 11.33 -12.38
N PHE A 42 -22.38 11.13 -11.23
CA PHE A 42 -23.83 11.05 -11.16
C PHE A 42 -24.51 12.32 -11.66
N LEU A 43 -24.03 13.49 -11.22
CA LEU A 43 -24.53 14.77 -11.68
C LEU A 43 -24.40 14.93 -13.20
N GLY A 44 -23.25 14.59 -13.77
CA GLY A 44 -23.02 14.66 -15.21
C GLY A 44 -23.83 13.64 -16.02
N SER A 45 -24.24 12.54 -15.40
CA SER A 45 -25.13 11.52 -15.99
C SER A 45 -26.62 11.78 -15.72
N ASN A 46 -26.99 12.93 -15.15
CA ASN A 46 -28.36 13.25 -14.73
C ASN A 46 -28.97 12.21 -13.75
N ILE A 47 -28.13 11.58 -12.93
CA ILE A 47 -28.53 10.65 -11.88
C ILE A 47 -28.54 11.43 -10.55
N PRO A 48 -29.62 11.39 -9.75
CA PRO A 48 -29.64 11.98 -8.42
C PRO A 48 -28.52 11.41 -7.54
N ALA A 49 -27.55 12.25 -7.20
CA ALA A 49 -26.40 11.82 -6.42
C ALA A 49 -26.79 11.61 -4.94
N PRO A 50 -26.36 10.50 -4.31
CA PRO A 50 -26.56 10.30 -2.89
C PRO A 50 -25.69 11.26 -2.06
N SER A 51 -25.98 11.38 -0.76
CA SER A 51 -25.23 12.28 0.11
C SER A 51 -23.77 11.86 0.28
N THR A 52 -22.86 12.84 0.33
CA THR A 52 -21.41 12.62 0.54
C THR A 52 -21.16 11.83 1.82
N SER A 53 -21.83 12.19 2.91
CA SER A 53 -21.69 11.55 4.21
C SER A 53 -22.08 10.07 4.17
N SER A 54 -23.18 9.73 3.48
CA SER A 54 -23.60 8.33 3.35
C SER A 54 -22.61 7.52 2.52
N MET A 55 -22.15 8.04 1.38
CA MET A 55 -21.13 7.36 0.57
C MET A 55 -19.82 7.20 1.33
N GLN A 56 -19.42 8.23 2.08
CA GLN A 56 -18.20 8.19 2.88
C GLN A 56 -18.29 7.16 4.01
N HIS A 57 -19.46 6.97 4.61
CA HIS A 57 -19.69 5.92 5.59
C HIS A 57 -19.50 4.53 4.96
N SER A 58 -20.13 4.27 3.80
CA SER A 58 -19.94 3.01 3.07
C SER A 58 -18.48 2.80 2.63
N ALA A 59 -17.81 3.86 2.20
CA ALA A 59 -16.40 3.81 1.82
C ALA A 59 -15.51 3.37 2.99
N ASN A 60 -15.76 3.90 4.20
CA ASN A 60 -15.01 3.53 5.40
C ASN A 60 -15.22 2.06 5.76
N VAL A 61 -16.48 1.59 5.76
CA VAL A 61 -16.82 0.18 6.02
C VAL A 61 -16.10 -0.74 5.04
N VAL A 62 -16.12 -0.41 3.74
CA VAL A 62 -15.42 -1.20 2.73
C VAL A 62 -13.90 -1.15 2.91
N SER A 63 -13.34 0.02 3.22
CA SER A 63 -11.90 0.15 3.47
C SER A 63 -11.41 -0.73 4.64
N GLU A 64 -12.20 -0.82 5.72
CA GLU A 64 -11.88 -1.72 6.86
C GLU A 64 -11.91 -3.20 6.45
N ILE A 65 -12.92 -3.61 5.69
CA ILE A 65 -13.03 -4.99 5.18
C ILE A 65 -11.85 -5.34 4.27
N ILE A 66 -11.46 -4.42 3.38
CA ILE A 66 -10.33 -4.63 2.47
C ILE A 66 -9.00 -4.71 3.23
N GLU A 67 -8.78 -3.83 4.21
CA GLU A 67 -7.58 -3.85 5.05
C GLU A 67 -7.45 -5.20 5.77
N GLU A 68 -8.52 -5.67 6.43
CA GLU A 68 -8.52 -6.96 7.11
C GLU A 68 -8.29 -8.13 6.14
N TYR A 69 -8.95 -8.12 4.98
CA TYR A 69 -8.82 -9.19 3.98
C TYR A 69 -7.41 -9.25 3.40
N ASN A 70 -6.84 -8.10 3.03
CA ASN A 70 -5.49 -8.06 2.48
C ASN A 70 -4.44 -8.43 3.52
N GLN A 71 -4.59 -8.05 4.79
CA GLN A 71 -3.67 -8.51 5.85
C GLN A 71 -3.64 -10.05 5.95
N LYS A 72 -4.80 -10.70 5.83
CA LYS A 72 -4.88 -12.18 5.77
C LYS A 72 -4.22 -12.73 4.51
N ASP A 73 -4.41 -12.10 3.34
CA ASP A 73 -3.74 -12.50 2.10
C ASP A 73 -2.21 -12.42 2.23
N LEU A 74 -1.67 -11.33 2.82
CA LEU A 74 -0.22 -11.19 3.05
C LEU A 74 0.34 -12.32 3.92
N VAL A 75 -0.36 -12.70 5.00
CA VAL A 75 0.03 -13.85 5.84
C VAL A 75 -0.02 -15.17 5.05
N GLN A 76 -1.02 -15.34 4.19
CA GLN A 76 -1.09 -16.51 3.30
C GLN A 76 0.06 -16.54 2.30
N LYS A 77 0.47 -15.40 1.72
CA LYS A 77 1.64 -15.32 0.84
C LYS A 77 2.91 -15.69 1.59
N ARG A 78 3.10 -15.24 2.83
CA ARG A 78 4.23 -15.63 3.68
C ARG A 78 4.31 -17.14 3.87
N LYS A 79 3.17 -17.79 4.16
CA LYS A 79 3.09 -19.27 4.28
C LYS A 79 3.41 -19.98 2.97
N LEU A 80 2.86 -19.51 1.86
CA LEU A 80 3.10 -20.07 0.53
C LEU A 80 4.58 -19.99 0.14
N ILE A 81 5.29 -18.92 0.52
CA ILE A 81 6.73 -18.80 0.30
C ILE A 81 7.49 -19.85 1.11
N LYS A 82 7.11 -20.11 2.37
CA LYS A 82 7.70 -21.19 3.17
C LYS A 82 7.52 -22.55 2.48
N GLU A 83 6.32 -22.83 1.99
CA GLU A 83 6.02 -24.07 1.25
C GLU A 83 6.87 -24.18 -0.03
N ILE A 84 7.02 -23.09 -0.80
CA ILE A 84 7.89 -23.07 -1.98
C ILE A 84 9.36 -23.34 -1.61
N ASN A 85 9.87 -22.74 -0.54
CA ASN A 85 11.24 -22.96 -0.08
C ASN A 85 11.45 -24.45 0.31
N ILE A 86 10.49 -25.07 1.00
CA ILE A 86 10.54 -26.52 1.33
C ILE A 86 10.62 -27.36 0.06
N LEU A 87 9.76 -27.06 -0.92
CA LEU A 87 9.73 -27.81 -2.19
C LEU A 87 11.03 -27.68 -2.99
N ARG A 88 11.79 -26.59 -2.80
CA ARG A 88 13.09 -26.37 -3.43
C ARG A 88 14.26 -27.00 -2.67
N GLY A 89 14.04 -27.46 -1.44
CA GLY A 89 15.11 -27.90 -0.53
C GLY A 89 15.86 -26.75 0.14
N ASP A 90 15.35 -25.52 0.05
CA ASP A 90 15.90 -24.35 0.73
C ASP A 90 15.42 -24.27 2.18
N ASN A 91 16.04 -23.41 2.99
CA ASN A 91 15.56 -23.17 4.34
C ASN A 91 14.17 -22.50 4.29
N PRO A 92 13.11 -23.11 4.89
CA PRO A 92 11.75 -22.57 4.84
C PRO A 92 11.63 -21.17 5.43
N ASN A 93 12.45 -20.84 6.43
CA ASN A 93 12.30 -19.60 7.18
C ASN A 93 13.07 -18.44 6.57
N ILE A 94 13.93 -18.67 5.57
CA ILE A 94 14.77 -17.62 4.99
C ILE A 94 14.07 -16.96 3.80
N ILE A 95 14.06 -15.62 3.80
CA ILE A 95 13.52 -14.82 2.71
C ILE A 95 14.46 -13.67 2.33
N ASN A 96 14.63 -13.47 1.04
CA ASN A 96 15.26 -12.29 0.47
C ASN A 96 14.16 -11.31 0.11
N ILE A 97 14.37 -10.03 0.37
CA ILE A 97 13.36 -9.00 0.12
C ILE A 97 13.95 -7.82 -0.66
N GLN A 98 13.07 -7.12 -1.35
CA GLN A 98 13.28 -5.76 -1.81
C GLN A 98 12.32 -4.84 -1.05
N ALA A 99 12.75 -3.63 -0.76
CA ALA A 99 11.93 -2.69 -0.02
C ALA A 99 12.02 -1.29 -0.59
N ASP A 100 10.89 -0.60 -0.59
CA ASP A 100 10.80 0.77 -1.08
C ASP A 100 9.65 1.54 -0.42
N GLY A 101 9.83 2.85 -0.29
CA GLY A 101 8.92 3.80 0.34
C GLY A 101 8.37 4.81 -0.64
N MET A 102 7.04 4.92 -0.70
CA MET A 102 6.35 5.91 -1.51
C MET A 102 5.67 6.97 -0.65
N TYR A 103 5.92 8.24 -0.97
CA TYR A 103 5.30 9.39 -0.32
C TYR A 103 4.22 10.00 -1.21
N ASN A 104 3.20 10.60 -0.59
CA ASN A 104 2.18 11.32 -1.34
C ASN A 104 2.75 12.55 -2.08
N ASN A 105 3.72 13.23 -1.48
CA ASN A 105 4.51 14.30 -2.10
C ASN A 105 6.01 13.98 -2.01
N PRO A 106 6.84 14.39 -2.97
CA PRO A 106 8.29 14.16 -2.91
C PRO A 106 8.90 14.84 -1.69
N ILE A 107 9.69 14.10 -0.91
CA ILE A 107 10.30 14.65 0.32
C ILE A 107 11.20 15.85 0.00
N TYR A 108 11.95 15.81 -1.10
CA TYR A 108 12.87 16.91 -1.43
C TYR A 108 12.17 18.21 -1.89
N SER A 109 10.87 18.17 -2.23
CA SER A 109 10.16 19.31 -2.81
C SER A 109 10.03 20.52 -1.87
N GLY A 110 10.15 20.31 -0.56
CA GLY A 110 10.07 21.37 0.47
C GLY A 110 11.22 21.42 1.47
N MET A 111 12.22 20.53 1.37
CA MET A 111 13.34 20.51 2.32
C MET A 111 14.09 21.85 2.31
N GLY A 112 14.16 22.50 3.48
CA GLY A 112 14.84 23.80 3.66
C GLY A 112 14.11 25.01 3.08
N LYS A 113 13.01 24.82 2.33
CA LYS A 113 12.23 25.91 1.71
C LYS A 113 10.95 26.22 2.48
N THR A 114 10.36 25.22 3.11
CA THR A 114 9.13 25.38 3.90
C THR A 114 9.35 24.93 5.34
N PRO A 115 8.73 25.60 6.34
CA PRO A 115 8.84 25.19 7.74
C PRO A 115 8.11 23.86 8.03
N PHE A 116 7.34 23.34 7.07
CA PHE A 116 6.57 22.11 7.20
C PHE A 116 7.30 20.92 6.60
N GLN A 117 6.99 19.73 7.12
CA GLN A 117 7.41 18.50 6.47
C GLN A 117 6.74 18.37 5.08
N PRO A 118 7.48 17.96 4.06
CA PRO A 118 7.07 17.99 2.66
C PRO A 118 6.00 16.94 2.31
N ALA A 119 5.93 15.84 3.06
CA ALA A 119 4.96 14.77 2.89
C ALA A 119 4.11 14.56 4.16
N THR A 120 2.89 14.03 3.97
CA THR A 120 1.94 13.78 5.07
C THR A 120 1.43 12.35 5.13
N GLN A 121 1.67 11.57 4.06
CA GLN A 121 1.37 10.14 3.96
C GLN A 121 2.53 9.39 3.31
N CYS A 122 2.80 8.18 3.80
CA CYS A 122 3.82 7.27 3.28
C CYS A 122 3.28 5.84 3.24
N THR A 123 3.65 5.08 2.22
CA THR A 123 3.50 3.63 2.19
C THR A 123 4.88 3.01 1.99
N TYR A 124 5.28 2.13 2.91
CA TYR A 124 6.51 1.36 2.79
C TYR A 124 6.17 -0.09 2.48
N ASN A 125 6.75 -0.65 1.41
CA ASN A 125 6.42 -1.99 0.93
C ASN A 125 7.66 -2.90 0.99
N MET A 126 7.44 -4.16 1.34
CA MET A 126 8.42 -5.23 1.24
C MET A 126 7.89 -6.34 0.35
N LEU A 127 8.67 -6.66 -0.68
CA LEU A 127 8.36 -7.70 -1.64
C LEU A 127 9.40 -8.79 -1.51
N GLU A 128 8.96 -10.02 -1.63
CA GLU A 128 9.85 -11.18 -1.64
C GLU A 128 10.66 -11.25 -2.94
N ASN A 129 11.82 -11.88 -2.86
CA ASN A 129 12.77 -12.03 -3.96
C ASN A 129 13.21 -13.49 -4.14
N ASN A 130 12.50 -14.42 -3.49
CA ASN A 130 12.75 -15.86 -3.58
C ASN A 130 12.07 -16.42 -4.83
N THR A 131 10.91 -15.87 -5.23
CA THR A 131 10.12 -16.34 -6.36
C THR A 131 10.01 -15.28 -7.45
N TYR A 132 9.77 -15.72 -8.68
CA TYR A 132 9.55 -14.83 -9.84
C TYR A 132 8.32 -13.93 -9.71
N LYS A 133 7.38 -14.27 -8.79
CA LYS A 133 6.17 -13.45 -8.60
C LYS A 133 6.47 -12.15 -7.87
N HIS A 134 7.53 -12.12 -7.05
CA HIS A 134 7.89 -11.00 -6.20
C HIS A 134 6.69 -10.47 -5.43
N SER A 135 5.98 -11.39 -4.75
CA SER A 135 4.76 -11.05 -4.02
C SER A 135 5.06 -10.06 -2.90
N ILE A 136 4.17 -9.09 -2.70
CA ILE A 136 4.23 -8.18 -1.55
C ILE A 136 3.92 -9.02 -0.32
N VAL A 137 4.85 -9.03 0.64
CA VAL A 137 4.76 -9.83 1.88
C VAL A 137 4.51 -8.95 3.10
N SER A 138 4.92 -7.69 3.08
CA SER A 138 4.65 -6.74 4.16
C SER A 138 4.45 -5.35 3.60
N THR A 139 3.63 -4.57 4.27
CA THR A 139 3.37 -3.17 3.91
C THR A 139 3.00 -2.38 5.15
N ARG A 140 3.46 -1.13 5.20
CA ARG A 140 3.18 -0.21 6.29
C ARG A 140 2.67 1.11 5.72
N GLN A 141 1.43 1.46 6.06
CA GLN A 141 0.84 2.75 5.71
C GLN A 141 0.99 3.70 6.88
N VAL A 142 1.48 4.89 6.62
CA VAL A 142 1.75 5.93 7.61
C VAL A 142 1.03 7.20 7.18
N SER A 143 0.29 7.82 8.10
CA SER A 143 -0.42 9.06 7.87
C SER A 143 -0.41 9.95 9.11
N LYS A 144 -0.13 11.23 8.87
CA LYS A 144 -0.28 12.30 9.86
C LYS A 144 -1.67 12.93 9.88
N LEU A 145 -2.51 12.54 8.92
CA LEU A 145 -3.75 13.26 8.64
C LEU A 145 -4.90 12.66 9.42
N CYS A 146 -5.54 13.51 10.21
CA CYS A 146 -6.80 13.19 10.87
C CYS A 146 -7.96 13.97 10.23
N SER A 147 -9.12 13.33 10.07
CA SER A 147 -10.32 14.02 9.61
C SER A 147 -10.99 14.90 10.67
N ASN A 148 -10.71 14.69 11.97
CA ASN A 148 -11.22 15.52 13.08
C ASN A 148 -10.09 16.40 13.64
N LYS A 149 -9.58 17.31 12.80
CA LYS A 149 -8.43 18.19 13.12
C LYS A 149 -8.64 19.03 14.39
N SER A 150 -9.88 19.39 14.71
CA SER A 150 -10.27 20.21 15.87
C SER A 150 -10.03 19.53 17.22
N GLU A 151 -9.81 18.22 17.25
CA GLU A 151 -9.60 17.45 18.48
C GLU A 151 -8.10 17.30 18.84
N HIS A 152 -7.19 17.61 17.91
CA HIS A 152 -5.74 17.60 18.13
C HIS A 152 -5.20 18.92 18.72
N LYS A 153 -6.04 19.68 19.44
CA LYS A 153 -5.77 21.04 19.96
C LYS A 153 -4.57 21.19 20.90
N THR A 154 -3.93 20.11 21.34
CA THR A 154 -2.77 20.15 22.25
C THR A 154 -1.64 19.23 21.76
N LYS A 155 -0.45 19.81 21.64
CA LYS A 155 0.72 19.41 20.83
C LYS A 155 1.40 18.06 21.13
N THR A 156 0.89 17.18 21.99
CA THR A 156 1.79 16.19 22.60
C THR A 156 1.38 14.73 22.57
N LYS A 157 0.18 14.38 22.10
CA LYS A 157 -0.18 12.98 21.78
C LYS A 157 -1.22 12.96 20.67
N VAL A 158 -1.17 11.96 19.78
CA VAL A 158 -2.39 11.53 19.09
C VAL A 158 -3.36 11.08 20.20
N LYS A 159 -4.16 12.01 20.74
CA LYS A 159 -5.35 11.63 21.51
C LYS A 159 -6.21 10.88 20.51
N SER A 160 -6.13 9.55 20.57
CA SER A 160 -7.05 8.64 19.91
C SER A 160 -8.45 9.06 20.33
N HIS A 161 -9.09 9.91 19.53
CA HIS A 161 -10.51 10.08 19.65
C HIS A 161 -11.11 8.79 19.12
N LYS A 162 -11.83 8.09 20.01
CA LYS A 162 -12.22 6.67 19.89
C LYS A 162 -12.61 6.31 18.45
N GLY A 163 -11.75 5.51 17.80
CA GLY A 163 -12.05 4.83 16.53
C GLY A 163 -12.19 5.70 15.27
N HIS A 164 -11.98 7.02 15.34
CA HIS A 164 -12.18 7.90 14.18
C HIS A 164 -10.91 8.62 13.71
N CYS A 165 -9.79 8.45 14.41
CA CYS A 165 -8.53 9.08 14.03
C CYS A 165 -7.84 8.27 12.93
N SER A 166 -7.71 8.86 11.75
CA SER A 166 -6.98 8.26 10.62
C SER A 166 -5.46 8.49 10.71
N ALA A 167 -5.00 9.38 11.60
CA ALA A 167 -3.58 9.60 11.83
C ALA A 167 -3.02 8.49 12.72
N ASN A 168 -1.89 7.91 12.32
CA ASN A 168 -1.22 6.83 13.06
C ASN A 168 0.19 7.19 13.54
N ILE A 169 0.67 8.39 13.23
CA ILE A 169 1.91 8.94 13.76
C ILE A 169 1.68 10.37 14.25
N GLU A 170 2.57 10.83 15.11
CA GLU A 170 2.46 12.18 15.67
C GLU A 170 2.82 13.25 14.62
N MET A 171 2.31 14.47 14.80
CA MET A 171 2.56 15.56 13.84
C MET A 171 4.06 15.91 13.73
N HIS A 172 4.82 15.76 14.81
CA HIS A 172 6.25 16.07 14.87
C HIS A 172 7.14 14.92 14.39
N ASP A 173 6.63 13.68 14.34
CA ASP A 173 7.42 12.52 13.88
C ASP A 173 7.91 12.73 12.45
N SER A 174 9.12 12.29 12.10
CA SER A 174 9.57 12.35 10.71
C SER A 174 8.85 11.31 9.86
N ILE A 175 8.14 11.76 8.81
CA ILE A 175 7.50 10.82 7.88
C ILE A 175 8.50 10.09 6.98
N GLY A 176 9.65 10.72 6.72
CA GLY A 176 10.72 10.17 5.88
C GLY A 176 11.67 9.21 6.61
N SER A 177 11.31 8.74 7.80
CA SER A 177 12.12 7.76 8.55
C SER A 177 11.86 6.35 8.00
N GLU A 178 12.42 6.06 6.83
CA GLU A 178 12.29 4.74 6.18
C GLU A 178 12.80 3.61 7.06
N GLU A 179 13.86 3.84 7.84
CA GLU A 179 14.38 2.89 8.83
C GLU A 179 13.29 2.44 9.82
N ARG A 180 12.49 3.38 10.34
CA ARG A 180 11.41 3.06 11.29
C ARG A 180 10.34 2.21 10.62
N TRP A 181 9.96 2.53 9.39
CA TRP A 181 8.92 1.80 8.67
C TRP A 181 9.40 0.42 8.21
N ALA A 182 10.67 0.31 7.82
CA ALA A 182 11.32 -0.95 7.53
C ALA A 182 11.36 -1.85 8.76
N LYS A 183 11.72 -1.31 9.93
CA LYS A 183 11.74 -2.06 11.20
C LYS A 183 10.37 -2.62 11.58
N ASP A 184 9.31 -1.83 11.42
CA ASP A 184 7.94 -2.30 11.65
C ASP A 184 7.61 -3.49 10.73
N CYS A 185 7.91 -3.38 9.42
CA CYS A 185 7.67 -4.45 8.47
C CYS A 185 8.53 -5.72 8.74
N LEU A 186 9.79 -5.55 9.15
CA LEU A 186 10.67 -6.67 9.53
C LEU A 186 10.17 -7.39 10.78
N LEU A 187 9.62 -6.65 11.74
CA LEU A 187 9.05 -7.24 12.95
C LEU A 187 7.82 -8.10 12.60
N ASP A 188 6.98 -7.64 11.67
CA ASP A 188 5.85 -8.45 11.18
C ASP A 188 6.31 -9.77 10.53
N LEU A 189 7.40 -9.75 9.76
CA LEU A 189 7.98 -10.96 9.16
C LEU A 189 8.57 -11.89 10.22
N LYS A 190 9.29 -11.33 11.20
CA LYS A 190 9.88 -12.08 12.31
C LYS A 190 8.80 -12.75 13.17
N ASN A 191 7.69 -12.07 13.43
CA ASN A 191 6.56 -12.62 14.18
C ASN A 191 5.93 -13.83 13.47
N ASP A 192 5.98 -13.87 12.13
CA ASP A 192 5.53 -15.00 11.32
C ASP A 192 6.63 -16.07 11.13
N GLY A 193 7.77 -15.92 11.81
CA GLY A 193 8.91 -16.83 11.77
C GLY A 193 9.64 -16.82 10.42
N LEU A 194 9.70 -15.68 9.74
CA LEU A 194 10.54 -15.45 8.56
C LEU A 194 11.74 -14.59 8.95
N GLU A 195 12.94 -15.05 8.58
CA GLU A 195 14.20 -14.36 8.74
C GLU A 195 14.66 -13.78 7.41
N VAL A 196 14.94 -12.48 7.41
CA VAL A 196 15.40 -11.78 6.21
C VAL A 196 16.91 -11.93 6.08
N GLN A 197 17.37 -12.54 4.99
CA GLN A 197 18.81 -12.73 4.73
C GLN A 197 19.40 -11.54 3.96
N GLU A 198 18.77 -11.13 2.86
CA GLU A 198 19.18 -9.96 2.08
C GLU A 198 18.01 -8.97 1.90
N ILE A 199 18.31 -7.68 2.00
CA ILE A 199 17.40 -6.58 1.66
C ILE A 199 18.00 -5.76 0.51
N THR A 200 17.23 -5.59 -0.56
CA THR A 200 17.58 -4.72 -1.69
C THR A 200 16.74 -3.44 -1.63
N THR A 201 17.40 -2.29 -1.50
CA THR A 201 16.76 -0.97 -1.50
C THR A 201 17.45 -0.05 -2.48
N ASP A 202 16.79 1.05 -2.85
CA ASP A 202 17.44 2.06 -3.68
C ASP A 202 18.60 2.76 -2.93
N PRO A 203 19.67 3.13 -3.66
CA PRO A 203 20.84 3.79 -3.08
C PRO A 203 20.55 5.21 -2.62
N ASP A 204 19.40 5.81 -2.95
CA ASP A 204 19.03 7.15 -2.47
C ASP A 204 18.61 7.17 -0.97
N SER A 205 18.51 6.00 -0.36
CA SER A 205 18.39 5.87 1.11
C SER A 205 19.62 6.47 1.80
N SER A 206 19.45 7.02 3.00
CA SER A 206 20.50 7.69 3.78
C SER A 206 21.77 6.85 4.03
N ALA A 207 21.74 5.55 3.72
CA ALA A 207 22.88 4.63 3.71
C ALA A 207 23.98 5.00 2.69
N PHE A 208 23.64 5.51 1.50
CA PHE A 208 24.66 5.93 0.52
C PHE A 208 25.37 7.22 0.92
N ARG A 209 24.65 8.17 1.54
CA ARG A 209 25.26 9.41 2.04
C ARG A 209 26.26 9.16 3.17
N ALA A 210 26.04 8.14 3.99
CA ALA A 210 27.01 7.69 4.98
C ALA A 210 28.27 7.12 4.32
N ALA A 211 28.13 6.31 3.26
CA ALA A 211 29.27 5.84 2.46
C ALA A 211 30.01 7.00 1.76
N GLU A 212 29.29 7.93 1.14
CA GLU A 212 29.86 9.11 0.46
C GLU A 212 30.62 10.03 1.44
N SER A 213 30.17 10.14 2.68
CA SER A 213 30.84 10.91 3.74
C SER A 213 32.13 10.27 4.27
N LEU A 214 32.25 8.95 4.18
CA LEU A 214 33.43 8.18 4.61
C LEU A 214 34.48 8.01 3.49
N PHE A 215 34.07 8.11 2.22
CA PHE A 215 34.92 7.82 1.05
C PHE A 215 35.32 9.06 0.21
N LYS A 216 35.29 10.28 0.78
CA LYS A 216 36.02 11.42 0.17
C LYS A 216 37.52 11.28 0.41
N ALA A 217 38.17 10.48 -0.42
CA ALA A 217 39.61 10.57 -0.71
C ALA A 217 39.86 10.29 -2.20
N GLU A 218 40.78 11.06 -2.77
CA GLU A 218 41.03 11.29 -4.18
C GLU A 218 41.36 10.01 -5.00
N ASN A 219 40.45 9.58 -5.89
CA ASN A 219 40.80 9.04 -7.21
C ASN A 219 39.55 8.83 -8.10
N THR A 220 39.27 9.79 -8.98
CA THR A 220 38.04 9.87 -9.80
C THR A 220 37.90 8.74 -10.83
N ALA A 221 38.98 8.15 -11.34
CA ALA A 221 38.91 7.09 -12.35
C ALA A 221 38.64 5.69 -11.76
N ALA A 222 39.17 5.41 -10.56
CA ALA A 222 38.95 4.14 -9.87
C ALA A 222 37.51 4.06 -9.32
N LEU A 223 37.02 5.15 -8.73
CA LEU A 223 35.63 5.30 -8.28
C LEU A 223 34.62 5.17 -9.43
N LEU A 224 34.91 5.75 -10.59
CA LEU A 224 34.02 5.63 -11.75
C LEU A 224 33.99 4.19 -12.28
N ARG A 225 35.13 3.48 -12.28
CA ARG A 225 35.17 2.05 -12.61
C ARG A 225 34.48 1.17 -11.57
N GLU A 226 34.56 1.50 -10.29
CA GLU A 226 33.81 0.85 -9.20
C GLU A 226 32.31 1.08 -9.38
N CYS A 227 31.86 2.30 -9.66
CA CYS A 227 30.46 2.63 -9.95
C CYS A 227 29.94 1.95 -11.23
N VAL A 228 30.75 1.89 -12.28
CA VAL A 228 30.43 1.17 -13.51
C VAL A 228 30.38 -0.34 -13.27
N LYS A 229 31.32 -0.92 -12.52
CA LYS A 229 31.28 -2.33 -12.09
C LYS A 229 30.11 -2.61 -11.15
N TYR A 230 29.73 -1.67 -10.30
CA TYR A 230 28.53 -1.80 -9.50
C TYR A 230 27.32 -1.83 -10.42
N ARG A 231 27.13 -0.89 -11.35
CA ARG A 231 25.91 -0.83 -12.15
C ARG A 231 25.83 -1.83 -13.30
N LEU A 232 26.97 -2.14 -13.93
CA LEU A 232 27.10 -2.96 -15.14
C LEU A 232 28.01 -4.18 -14.93
N GLY A 233 28.42 -4.47 -13.70
CA GLY A 233 29.21 -5.65 -13.41
C GLY A 233 28.38 -6.93 -13.49
N PRO A 234 29.04 -8.09 -13.62
CA PRO A 234 28.38 -9.37 -13.83
C PRO A 234 27.34 -9.70 -12.75
N THR A 235 27.59 -9.33 -11.51
CA THR A 235 26.67 -9.53 -10.37
C THR A 235 25.39 -8.71 -10.50
N MET A 236 25.48 -7.42 -10.81
CA MET A 236 24.30 -6.56 -10.94
C MET A 236 23.56 -6.77 -12.26
N LEU A 237 24.27 -7.13 -13.34
CA LEU A 237 23.65 -7.65 -14.56
C LEU A 237 22.89 -8.94 -14.29
N ASN A 238 23.46 -9.90 -13.55
CA ASN A 238 22.77 -11.14 -13.18
C ASN A 238 21.53 -10.86 -12.32
N ARG A 239 21.61 -9.93 -11.36
CA ARG A 239 20.45 -9.46 -10.58
C ARG A 239 19.39 -8.81 -11.47
N THR A 240 19.80 -8.03 -12.46
CA THR A 240 18.89 -7.41 -13.43
C THR A 240 18.22 -8.47 -14.33
N CYS A 241 18.99 -9.43 -14.86
CA CYS A 241 18.48 -10.55 -15.64
C CYS A 241 17.51 -11.44 -14.86
N LYS A 242 17.73 -11.60 -13.55
CA LYS A 242 16.86 -12.35 -12.64
C LYS A 242 15.71 -11.52 -12.06
N ASN A 243 15.60 -10.25 -12.45
CA ASN A 243 14.63 -9.29 -11.91
C ASN A 243 14.67 -9.15 -10.36
N THR A 244 15.81 -9.46 -9.76
CA THR A 244 16.08 -9.25 -8.32
C THR A 244 16.61 -7.84 -8.09
N ASN A 245 15.92 -6.86 -8.66
CA ASN A 245 16.19 -5.42 -8.57
C ASN A 245 14.93 -4.70 -8.04
N THR A 246 14.97 -3.39 -7.81
CA THR A 246 13.85 -2.63 -7.25
C THR A 246 12.71 -2.33 -8.25
N GLN A 247 12.75 -2.85 -9.48
CA GLN A 247 11.75 -2.52 -10.51
C GLN A 247 10.34 -2.96 -10.15
N LYS A 248 10.18 -4.11 -9.47
CA LYS A 248 8.87 -4.56 -9.01
C LYS A 248 8.34 -3.72 -7.84
N ALA A 249 9.22 -3.26 -6.96
CA ALA A 249 8.85 -2.30 -5.92
C ALA A 249 8.32 -1.00 -6.56
N GLU A 250 8.99 -0.49 -7.60
CA GLU A 250 8.53 0.69 -8.34
C GLU A 250 7.22 0.46 -9.11
N ALA A 251 7.04 -0.73 -9.71
CA ALA A 251 5.77 -1.11 -10.31
C ALA A 251 4.63 -1.13 -9.28
N THR A 252 4.92 -1.58 -8.06
CA THR A 252 3.97 -1.57 -6.93
C THR A 252 3.63 -0.15 -6.51
N ASN A 253 4.63 0.72 -6.38
CA ASN A 253 4.40 2.13 -6.10
C ASN A 253 3.53 2.78 -7.18
N ARG A 254 3.77 2.47 -8.47
CA ARG A 254 2.94 2.97 -9.57
C ARG A 254 1.49 2.51 -9.45
N ALA A 255 1.25 1.25 -9.09
CA ALA A 255 -0.10 0.75 -8.82
C ALA A 255 -0.77 1.49 -7.64
N ILE A 256 -0.01 1.78 -6.58
CA ILE A 256 -0.51 2.58 -5.46
C ILE A 256 -0.83 4.01 -5.93
N ARG A 257 0.04 4.67 -6.71
CA ARG A 257 -0.23 6.00 -7.29
C ARG A 257 -1.48 6.04 -8.17
N ALA A 258 -1.81 4.94 -8.86
CA ALA A 258 -3.04 4.85 -9.66
C ALA A 258 -4.31 4.85 -8.80
N THR A 259 -4.24 4.44 -7.53
CA THR A 259 -5.37 4.45 -6.58
C THR A 259 -5.36 5.65 -5.63
N VAL A 260 -4.16 6.15 -5.32
CA VAL A 260 -3.88 7.29 -4.45
C VAL A 260 -2.88 8.22 -5.15
N PRO A 261 -3.34 9.04 -6.12
CA PRO A 261 -2.45 9.94 -6.84
C PRO A 261 -2.03 11.13 -5.96
N SER A 262 -0.86 11.69 -6.25
CA SER A 262 -0.27 12.80 -5.47
C SER A 262 -1.11 14.08 -5.44
N ASN A 263 -1.98 14.28 -6.42
CA ASN A 263 -2.88 15.44 -6.48
C ASN A 263 -4.14 15.30 -5.62
N VAL A 264 -4.40 14.13 -5.03
CA VAL A 264 -5.58 13.90 -4.17
C VAL A 264 -5.14 13.33 -2.83
N THR A 265 -5.48 14.03 -1.76
CA THR A 265 -5.22 13.57 -0.40
C THR A 265 -6.42 12.81 0.17
N PHE A 266 -6.25 11.53 0.44
CA PHE A 266 -7.29 10.70 1.07
C PHE A 266 -7.04 10.62 2.57
N THR A 267 -7.83 11.31 3.38
CA THR A 267 -7.63 11.27 4.85
C THR A 267 -8.26 10.03 5.48
N ARG A 268 -9.47 9.66 5.04
CA ARG A 268 -10.28 8.60 5.68
C ARG A 268 -10.07 7.19 5.10
N ASN A 269 -9.77 7.08 3.80
CA ASN A 269 -9.72 5.79 3.09
C ASN A 269 -8.35 5.46 2.51
N TYR A 270 -7.29 6.18 2.91
CA TYR A 270 -5.94 5.96 2.39
C TYR A 270 -5.51 4.50 2.50
N LYS A 271 -5.65 3.91 3.70
CA LYS A 271 -5.26 2.53 3.96
C LYS A 271 -6.01 1.54 3.07
N GLY A 272 -7.33 1.62 3.02
CA GLY A 272 -8.15 0.74 2.19
C GLY A 272 -7.76 0.78 0.71
N ARG A 273 -7.44 1.97 0.17
CA ARG A 273 -6.96 2.15 -1.21
C ARG A 273 -5.60 1.53 -1.43
N VAL A 274 -4.65 1.76 -0.52
CA VAL A 274 -3.31 1.15 -0.59
C VAL A 274 -3.41 -0.38 -0.51
N HIS A 275 -4.21 -0.92 0.41
CA HIS A 275 -4.44 -2.36 0.52
C HIS A 275 -5.12 -2.94 -0.73
N THR A 276 -6.02 -2.19 -1.37
CA THR A 276 -6.61 -2.58 -2.67
C THR A 276 -5.55 -2.68 -3.76
N ALA A 277 -4.66 -1.69 -3.86
CA ALA A 277 -3.57 -1.70 -4.83
C ALA A 277 -2.61 -2.87 -4.60
N ILE A 278 -2.27 -3.15 -3.35
CA ILE A 278 -1.39 -4.27 -2.97
C ILE A 278 -2.04 -5.62 -3.31
N HIS A 279 -3.30 -5.80 -2.94
CA HIS A 279 -4.05 -7.01 -3.29
C HIS A 279 -4.15 -7.21 -4.80
N ASN A 280 -4.32 -6.12 -5.55
CA ASN A 280 -4.33 -6.10 -7.02
C ASN A 280 -2.97 -6.50 -7.61
N VAL A 281 -1.85 -5.98 -7.11
CA VAL A 281 -0.52 -6.37 -7.59
C VAL A 281 -0.21 -7.84 -7.32
N ASN A 282 -0.67 -8.38 -6.18
CA ASN A 282 -0.41 -9.76 -5.77
C ASN A 282 -1.27 -10.81 -6.50
N ASN A 283 -2.53 -10.48 -6.82
CA ASN A 283 -3.51 -11.45 -7.33
C ASN A 283 -4.02 -11.08 -8.75
N GLY A 284 -3.66 -9.91 -9.27
CA GLY A 284 -4.19 -9.39 -10.53
C GLY A 284 -5.56 -8.69 -10.36
N PRO A 285 -5.94 -7.82 -11.31
CA PRO A 285 -7.09 -6.93 -11.15
C PRO A 285 -8.44 -7.64 -11.12
N GLY A 286 -8.63 -8.65 -11.97
CA GLY A 286 -9.87 -9.44 -12.02
C GLY A 286 -10.08 -10.27 -10.76
N GLU A 287 -9.07 -11.03 -10.34
CA GLU A 287 -9.17 -11.85 -9.12
C GLU A 287 -9.32 -10.96 -7.88
N SER A 288 -8.60 -9.84 -7.85
CA SER A 288 -8.63 -8.89 -6.75
C SER A 288 -10.02 -8.30 -6.52
N ILE A 289 -10.65 -7.75 -7.57
CA ILE A 289 -11.99 -7.15 -7.42
C ILE A 289 -13.02 -8.21 -7.04
N VAL A 290 -12.90 -9.43 -7.59
CA VAL A 290 -13.82 -10.54 -7.28
C VAL A 290 -13.71 -10.95 -5.82
N LYS A 291 -12.49 -11.16 -5.32
CA LYS A 291 -12.23 -11.53 -3.92
C LYS A 291 -12.67 -10.45 -2.94
N LEU A 292 -12.39 -9.17 -3.23
CA LEU A 292 -12.75 -8.05 -2.35
C LEU A 292 -14.26 -7.81 -2.31
N CYS A 293 -14.96 -7.93 -3.45
CA CYS A 293 -16.43 -7.88 -3.48
C CYS A 293 -17.05 -9.03 -2.68
N LYS A 294 -16.54 -10.27 -2.84
CA LYS A 294 -16.96 -11.41 -2.02
C LYS A 294 -16.72 -11.15 -0.52
N ALA A 295 -15.56 -10.60 -0.16
CA ALA A 295 -15.24 -10.24 1.22
C ALA A 295 -16.19 -9.17 1.79
N ALA A 296 -16.65 -8.23 0.96
CA ALA A 296 -17.66 -7.23 1.30
C ALA A 296 -19.11 -7.78 1.35
N GLY A 297 -19.31 -9.08 1.08
CA GLY A 297 -20.63 -9.72 1.05
C GLY A 297 -21.47 -9.33 -0.17
N VAL A 298 -20.83 -8.86 -1.24
CA VAL A 298 -21.48 -8.46 -2.47
C VAL A 298 -21.52 -9.65 -3.44
N PRO A 299 -22.70 -10.07 -3.94
CA PRO A 299 -22.80 -11.06 -5.00
C PRO A 299 -22.25 -10.47 -6.31
N ILE A 300 -21.43 -11.25 -7.01
CA ILE A 300 -20.98 -10.92 -8.36
C ILE A 300 -21.81 -11.75 -9.31
N GLU A 301 -22.45 -11.09 -10.28
CA GLU A 301 -23.26 -11.77 -11.28
C GLU A 301 -22.38 -12.69 -12.14
N PRO A 302 -22.78 -13.96 -12.33
CA PRO A 302 -22.06 -14.89 -13.21
C PRO A 302 -22.13 -14.42 -14.67
N GLY A 303 -21.02 -14.55 -15.41
CA GLY A 303 -20.94 -14.24 -16.85
C GLY A 303 -20.30 -12.90 -17.23
N SER A 304 -19.78 -12.14 -16.26
CA SER A 304 -18.90 -11.01 -16.60
C SER A 304 -17.55 -11.55 -17.09
N ARG A 305 -17.15 -11.24 -18.33
CA ARG A 305 -15.83 -11.59 -18.88
C ARG A 305 -14.65 -11.10 -18.04
N ALA A 306 -14.86 -10.06 -17.22
CA ALA A 306 -13.85 -9.55 -16.30
C ALA A 306 -13.74 -10.35 -14.99
N ALA A 307 -14.72 -11.22 -14.71
CA ALA A 307 -14.77 -12.11 -13.54
C ALA A 307 -14.47 -13.58 -13.88
N GLU A 308 -14.29 -13.91 -15.15
CA GLU A 308 -13.72 -15.18 -15.61
C GLU A 308 -12.21 -15.15 -15.36
N VAL A 309 -11.78 -15.60 -14.17
CA VAL A 309 -10.38 -15.81 -13.79
C VAL A 309 -10.18 -17.27 -13.42
#